data_AF-A0AAU7CGU3-F1
#
_entry.id   AF-A0AAU7CGU3-F1
#
_cell.length_a   1.000
_cell.length_b   1.000
_cell.length_c   1.000
_cell.angle_alpha   90.00
_cell.angle_beta   90.00
_cell.angle_gamma   90.00
#
_symmetry.space_group_name_H-M   'P 1'
#
loop_
_entity.id
_entity.type
_entity.pdbx_description
1 polymer ?
#
loop_
_entity_poly.entity_id
_entity_poly.type
_entity_poly.pdbx_seq_one_letter_code
_entity_poly.pdbx_strand_id
1 'polypeptide(L)'
;MEPVSSSSYVVPNPRIPKVLGILNIVFASALMICGLCSIGYYTSIPMFSKTMVKFQKDIEAKQDSERKAVLDAFKAEEEAATTDEAKAAVGERRKVYEAQPQPPKVPQMDFGAMGLEDRPILIYVWFEFLSGLLLNLLLLTAGIGLVLRRPWGIKLGLGVAALKIIRLVLVYGYATIAIIPKLAVGMTKFQMQAMAQQQAAGQKLPPGFADTLTKAMLVWFTSCAVAMMIVGSIYPIVSLWLLSRPSARAACSDSAKTQEPDVSW
;
A
#
# COMPACT_ATOMS: atom_id res chain seq x y z
N MET A 1 13.67 -2.26 -66.55
CA MET A 1 13.89 -3.10 -65.36
C MET A 1 12.96 -2.60 -64.29
N GLU A 2 11.92 -3.36 -63.96
CA GLU A 2 11.03 -2.99 -62.85
C GLU A 2 11.80 -3.17 -61.52
N PRO A 3 11.69 -2.22 -60.58
CA PRO A 3 12.33 -2.35 -59.28
C PRO A 3 11.67 -3.50 -58.53
N VAL A 4 12.40 -4.60 -58.35
CA VAL A 4 11.99 -5.68 -57.46
C VAL A 4 12.03 -5.11 -56.04
N SER A 5 10.87 -4.67 -55.57
CA SER A 5 10.66 -4.32 -54.17
C SER A 5 10.81 -5.61 -53.35
N SER A 6 12.02 -5.90 -52.91
CA SER A 6 12.31 -6.96 -51.95
C SER A 6 11.83 -6.52 -50.57
N SER A 7 10.52 -6.43 -50.38
CA SER A 7 9.99 -6.40 -49.02
C SER A 7 10.37 -7.76 -48.42
N SER A 8 11.36 -7.73 -47.53
CA SER A 8 11.84 -8.94 -46.86
C SER A 8 10.64 -9.63 -46.24
N TYR A 9 10.26 -10.78 -46.78
CA TYR A 9 9.16 -11.58 -46.25
C TYR A 9 9.46 -11.94 -44.79
N VAL A 10 8.65 -11.44 -43.85
CA VAL A 10 8.80 -11.72 -42.42
C VAL A 10 7.83 -12.83 -42.05
N VAL A 11 8.36 -13.99 -41.66
CA VAL A 11 7.55 -15.12 -41.20
C VAL A 11 6.75 -14.71 -39.94
N PRO A 12 5.40 -14.74 -39.98
CA PRO A 12 4.57 -14.39 -38.83
C PRO A 12 4.80 -15.36 -37.66
N ASN A 13 4.92 -14.82 -36.43
CA ASN A 13 4.98 -15.64 -35.22
C ASN A 13 3.77 -15.35 -34.32
N PRO A 14 2.68 -16.12 -34.43
CA PRO A 14 1.45 -15.88 -33.65
C PRO A 14 1.60 -16.24 -32.16
N ARG A 15 2.64 -16.96 -31.76
CA ARG A 15 2.84 -17.37 -30.36
C ARG A 15 3.14 -16.18 -29.46
N ILE A 16 3.96 -15.23 -29.93
CA ILE A 16 4.35 -14.04 -29.15
C ILE A 16 3.12 -13.20 -28.73
N PRO A 17 2.28 -12.70 -29.66
CA PRO A 17 1.11 -11.91 -29.29
C PRO A 17 0.12 -12.72 -28.45
N LYS A 18 -0.08 -14.01 -28.72
CA LYS A 18 -0.99 -14.85 -27.92
C LYS A 18 -0.53 -14.99 -26.46
N VAL A 19 0.74 -15.32 -26.22
CA VAL A 19 1.30 -15.45 -24.87
C VAL A 19 1.28 -14.12 -24.13
N LEU A 20 1.70 -13.03 -24.77
CA LEU A 20 1.64 -11.70 -24.17
C LEU A 20 0.21 -11.26 -23.89
N GLY A 21 -0.74 -11.61 -24.75
CA GLY A 21 -2.15 -11.34 -24.55
C GLY A 21 -2.71 -12.02 -23.30
N ILE A 22 -2.37 -13.29 -23.09
CA ILE A 22 -2.75 -14.04 -21.88
C ILE A 22 -2.11 -13.40 -20.64
N LEU A 23 -0.81 -13.09 -20.69
CA LEU A 23 -0.12 -12.44 -19.57
C LEU A 23 -0.74 -11.07 -19.25
N ASN A 24 -1.07 -10.26 -20.25
CA ASN A 24 -1.74 -8.97 -20.06
C ASN A 24 -3.07 -9.14 -19.31
N ILE A 25 -3.87 -10.14 -19.68
CA ILE A 25 -5.16 -10.43 -19.03
C ILE A 25 -4.94 -10.82 -17.56
N VAL A 26 -4.02 -11.74 -17.29
CA VAL A 26 -3.71 -12.22 -15.93
C VAL A 26 -3.19 -11.07 -15.07
N PHE A 27 -2.17 -10.33 -15.54
CA PHE A 27 -1.60 -9.22 -14.79
C PHE A 27 -2.59 -8.08 -14.59
N ALA A 28 -3.37 -7.70 -15.60
CA ALA A 28 -4.40 -6.68 -15.46
C ALA A 28 -5.42 -7.07 -14.39
N SER A 29 -5.92 -8.31 -14.43
CA SER A 29 -6.91 -8.81 -13.48
C SER A 29 -6.37 -8.81 -12.05
N ALA A 30 -5.16 -9.34 -11.86
CA ALA A 30 -4.50 -9.36 -10.55
C ALA A 30 -4.26 -7.95 -10.01
N LEU A 31 -3.72 -7.04 -10.83
CA LEU A 31 -3.45 -5.65 -10.43
C LEU A 31 -4.72 -4.86 -10.14
N MET A 32 -5.83 -5.14 -10.85
CA MET A 32 -7.12 -4.52 -10.54
C MET A 32 -7.66 -5.00 -9.20
N ILE A 33 -7.61 -6.29 -8.90
CA ILE A 33 -8.03 -6.84 -7.60
C ILE A 33 -7.19 -6.22 -6.48
N CYS A 34 -5.86 -6.22 -6.61
CA CYS A 34 -4.97 -5.57 -5.64
C CYS A 34 -5.27 -4.08 -5.48
N GLY A 35 -5.54 -3.37 -6.59
CA GLY A 35 -5.93 -1.97 -6.58
C GLY A 35 -7.24 -1.72 -5.81
N LEU A 36 -8.27 -2.52 -6.07
CA LEU A 36 -9.56 -2.44 -5.38
C LEU A 36 -9.42 -2.73 -3.88
N CYS A 37 -8.66 -3.76 -3.50
CA CYS A 37 -8.35 -4.04 -2.10
C CYS A 37 -7.64 -2.86 -1.43
N SER A 38 -6.69 -2.24 -2.13
CA SER A 38 -5.96 -1.07 -1.62
C SER A 38 -6.88 0.13 -1.41
N ILE A 39 -7.82 0.42 -2.32
CA ILE A 39 -8.83 1.46 -2.09
C ILE A 39 -9.66 1.11 -0.86
N GLY A 40 -10.20 -0.10 -0.79
CA GLY A 40 -11.06 -0.53 0.31
C GLY A 40 -10.35 -0.35 1.65
N TYR A 41 -9.05 -0.65 1.69
CA TYR A 41 -8.20 -0.34 2.83
C TYR A 41 -8.12 1.17 3.10
N TYR A 42 -7.71 1.99 2.12
CA TYR A 42 -7.56 3.43 2.32
C TYR A 42 -8.86 4.15 2.70
N THR A 43 -9.99 3.77 2.11
CA THR A 43 -11.30 4.37 2.41
C THR A 43 -11.86 3.92 3.76
N SER A 44 -11.42 2.78 4.28
CA SER A 44 -11.81 2.30 5.61
C SER A 44 -10.91 2.84 6.72
N ILE A 45 -9.75 3.43 6.43
CA ILE A 45 -8.86 4.03 7.47
C ILE A 45 -9.60 4.96 8.44
N PRO A 46 -10.44 5.93 8.00
CA PRO A 46 -11.13 6.81 8.94
C PRO A 46 -12.13 6.07 9.84
N MET A 47 -12.77 5.01 9.32
CA MET A 47 -13.67 4.16 10.09
C MET A 47 -12.88 3.34 11.11
N PHE A 48 -11.77 2.72 10.69
CA PHE A 48 -10.88 1.98 11.59
C PHE A 48 -10.29 2.88 12.69
N SER A 49 -9.89 4.11 12.35
CA SER A 49 -9.42 5.12 13.30
C SER A 49 -10.45 5.39 14.38
N LYS A 50 -11.69 5.73 14.00
CA LYS A 50 -12.77 6.03 14.96
C LYS A 50 -13.11 4.83 15.83
N THR A 51 -13.17 3.64 15.24
CA THR A 51 -13.43 2.40 15.97
C THR A 51 -12.31 2.07 16.95
N MET A 52 -11.04 2.24 16.55
CA MET A 52 -9.89 2.03 17.44
C MET A 52 -9.87 3.04 18.59
N VAL A 53 -10.11 4.32 18.33
CA VAL A 53 -10.18 5.35 19.39
C VAL A 53 -11.31 5.02 20.38
N LYS A 54 -12.48 4.60 19.88
CA LYS A 54 -13.58 4.17 20.76
C LYS A 54 -13.19 2.96 21.60
N PHE A 55 -12.63 1.94 20.97
CA PHE A 55 -12.18 0.72 21.65
C PHE A 55 -11.12 1.01 22.72
N GLN A 56 -10.20 1.94 22.44
CA GLN A 56 -9.19 2.38 23.41
C GLN A 56 -9.81 3.10 24.60
N LYS A 57 -10.77 4.01 24.36
CA LYS A 57 -11.52 4.66 25.45
C LYS A 57 -12.29 3.66 26.30
N ASP A 58 -12.88 2.63 25.67
CA ASP A 58 -13.60 1.58 26.40
C ASP A 58 -12.63 0.74 27.26
N ILE A 59 -11.41 0.46 26.78
CA ILE A 59 -10.35 -0.19 27.57
C ILE A 59 -9.91 0.70 28.74
N GLU A 60 -9.63 1.98 28.50
CA GLU A 60 -9.22 2.93 29.54
C GLU A 60 -10.31 3.05 30.61
N ALA A 61 -11.58 3.24 30.20
CA ALA A 61 -12.70 3.32 31.12
C ALA A 61 -12.87 2.03 31.93
N LYS A 62 -12.67 0.86 31.31
CA LYS A 62 -12.72 -0.42 32.00
C LYS A 62 -11.59 -0.54 33.03
N GLN A 63 -10.35 -0.21 32.67
CA GLN A 63 -9.21 -0.22 33.59
C GLN A 63 -9.40 0.75 34.76
N ASP A 64 -9.88 1.97 34.49
CA ASP A 64 -10.17 2.95 35.52
C ASP A 64 -11.28 2.47 36.45
N SER A 65 -12.33 1.84 35.90
CA SER A 65 -13.42 1.27 36.68
C SER A 65 -12.98 0.10 37.55
N GLU A 66 -12.14 -0.80 37.03
CA GLU A 66 -11.58 -1.94 37.77
C GLU A 66 -10.66 -1.44 38.89
N ARG A 67 -9.77 -0.49 38.60
CA ARG A 67 -8.90 0.12 39.61
C ARG A 67 -9.72 0.80 40.70
N LYS A 68 -10.75 1.56 40.32
CA LYS A 68 -11.64 2.21 41.28
C LYS A 68 -12.39 1.19 42.14
N ALA A 69 -12.91 0.12 41.54
CA ALA A 69 -13.58 -0.95 42.27
C ALA A 69 -12.66 -1.64 43.29
N VAL A 70 -11.39 -1.86 42.94
CA VAL A 70 -10.38 -2.40 43.87
C VAL A 70 -10.10 -1.42 45.02
N LEU A 71 -9.95 -0.13 44.73
CA LEU A 71 -9.73 0.89 45.77
C LEU A 71 -10.95 1.05 46.70
N ASP A 72 -12.16 1.02 46.15
CA ASP A 72 -13.41 1.07 46.90
C ASP A 72 -13.57 -0.19 47.77
N ALA A 73 -13.16 -1.37 47.28
CA ALA A 73 -13.14 -2.61 48.06
C ALA A 73 -12.15 -2.53 49.24
N PHE A 74 -10.93 -2.00 49.04
CA PHE A 74 -10.00 -1.77 50.14
C PHE A 74 -10.57 -0.82 51.19
N LYS A 75 -11.26 0.24 50.77
CA LYS A 75 -11.90 1.17 51.69
C LYS A 75 -13.00 0.50 52.51
N ALA A 76 -13.84 -0.32 51.88
CA ALA A 76 -14.89 -1.07 52.57
C ALA A 76 -14.30 -2.10 53.56
N GLU A 77 -13.22 -2.80 53.19
CA GLU A 77 -12.49 -3.70 54.10
C GLU A 77 -11.91 -2.96 55.32
N GLU A 78 -11.38 -1.75 55.12
CA GLU A 78 -10.83 -0.89 56.18
C GLU A 78 -11.93 -0.41 57.15
N GLU A 79 -13.10 -0.05 56.63
CA GLU A 79 -14.27 0.35 57.43
C GLU A 79 -14.88 -0.84 58.20
N ALA A 80 -14.87 -2.05 57.63
CA ALA A 80 -15.42 -3.25 58.26
C ALA A 80 -14.48 -3.90 59.31
N ALA A 81 -13.18 -3.61 59.25
CA ALA A 81 -12.21 -4.13 60.20
C ALA A 81 -12.45 -3.59 61.62
N THR A 82 -12.56 -4.48 62.61
CA THR A 82 -12.85 -4.11 64.01
C THR A 82 -11.60 -3.89 64.86
N THR A 83 -10.42 -4.32 64.40
CA THR A 83 -9.15 -4.15 65.11
C THR A 83 -8.25 -3.15 64.40
N ASP A 84 -7.45 -2.39 65.17
CA ASP A 84 -6.52 -1.41 64.62
C ASP A 84 -5.44 -2.06 63.75
N GLU A 85 -5.01 -3.27 64.11
CA GLU A 85 -4.05 -4.08 63.34
C GLU A 85 -4.60 -4.47 61.96
N ALA A 86 -5.88 -4.87 61.89
CA ALA A 86 -6.53 -5.21 60.62
C ALA A 86 -6.71 -3.97 59.73
N LYS A 87 -7.08 -2.82 60.31
CA LYS A 87 -7.16 -1.55 59.58
C LYS A 87 -5.80 -1.14 59.01
N ALA A 88 -4.74 -1.23 59.82
CA ALA A 88 -3.38 -0.94 59.38
C ALA A 88 -2.94 -1.84 58.22
N ALA A 89 -3.23 -3.15 58.29
CA ALA A 89 -2.89 -4.10 57.24
C ALA A 89 -3.64 -3.84 55.92
N VAL A 90 -4.92 -3.48 55.96
CA VAL A 90 -5.69 -3.07 54.76
C VAL A 90 -5.16 -1.75 54.20
N GLY A 91 -4.88 -0.77 55.07
CA GLY A 91 -4.30 0.51 54.68
C GLY A 91 -2.96 0.39 53.96
N GLU A 92 -2.06 -0.49 54.43
CA GLU A 92 -0.79 -0.77 53.76
C GLU A 92 -1.01 -1.43 52.38
N ARG A 93 -1.93 -2.40 52.26
CA ARG A 93 -2.26 -3.01 50.95
C ARG A 93 -2.80 -1.97 49.97
N ARG A 94 -3.66 -1.05 50.44
CA ARG A 94 -4.20 0.04 49.62
C ARG A 94 -3.09 0.97 49.14
N LYS A 95 -2.18 1.40 50.03
CA LYS A 95 -1.03 2.24 49.66
C LYS A 95 -0.12 1.56 48.64
N VAL A 96 0.16 0.26 48.82
CA VAL A 96 0.95 -0.52 47.85
C VAL A 96 0.26 -0.55 46.49
N TYR A 97 -1.05 -0.77 46.43
CA TYR A 97 -1.80 -0.77 45.17
C TYR A 97 -1.89 0.62 44.53
N GLU A 98 -2.10 1.68 45.33
CA GLU A 98 -2.08 3.07 44.87
C GLU A 98 -0.71 3.46 44.28
N ALA A 99 0.38 2.97 44.89
CA ALA A 99 1.74 3.15 44.43
C ALA A 99 2.09 2.34 43.18
N GLN A 100 1.28 1.35 42.79
CA GLN A 100 1.50 0.63 41.53
C GLN A 100 1.29 1.59 40.35
N PRO A 101 2.23 1.61 39.38
CA PRO A 101 2.08 2.38 38.16
C PRO A 101 0.73 2.09 37.51
N GLN A 102 0.05 3.13 37.03
CA GLN A 102 -1.14 2.89 36.21
C GLN A 102 -0.73 2.11 34.97
N PRO A 103 -1.56 1.16 34.49
CA PRO A 103 -1.31 0.52 33.21
C PRO A 103 -1.13 1.61 32.14
N PRO A 104 -0.15 1.44 31.23
CA PRO A 104 0.11 2.43 30.20
C PRO A 104 -1.16 2.60 29.36
N LYS A 105 -1.58 3.85 29.16
CA LYS A 105 -2.72 4.17 28.31
C LYS A 105 -2.43 3.70 26.90
N VAL A 106 -3.42 3.06 26.28
CA VAL A 106 -3.25 2.51 24.93
C VAL A 106 -2.98 3.67 23.98
N PRO A 107 -1.90 3.63 23.17
CA PRO A 107 -1.58 4.73 22.29
C PRO A 107 -2.72 5.09 21.37
N GLN A 108 -3.20 6.34 21.45
CA GLN A 108 -4.25 6.80 20.54
C GLN A 108 -3.72 6.79 19.11
N MET A 109 -4.30 5.92 18.28
CA MET A 109 -3.94 5.86 16.86
C MET A 109 -4.56 7.05 16.14
N ASP A 110 -3.85 8.18 16.19
CA ASP A 110 -4.21 9.36 15.41
C ASP A 110 -3.62 9.22 13.99
N PHE A 111 -4.43 8.73 13.06
CA PHE A 111 -4.03 8.63 11.66
C PHE A 111 -3.85 10.01 11.00
N GLY A 112 -4.44 11.08 11.56
CA GLY A 112 -4.16 12.46 11.18
C GLY A 112 -2.71 12.83 11.52
N ALA A 113 -2.19 12.38 12.66
CA ALA A 113 -0.80 12.59 13.05
C ALA A 113 0.20 11.87 12.12
N MET A 114 -0.21 10.79 11.44
CA MET A 114 0.59 10.13 10.40
C MET A 114 0.66 10.93 9.09
N GLY A 115 -0.11 12.01 8.95
CA GLY A 115 -0.20 12.83 7.74
C GLY A 115 -1.03 12.20 6.63
N LEU A 116 -1.71 11.08 6.87
CA LEU A 116 -2.50 10.39 5.84
C LEU A 116 -3.74 11.20 5.42
N GLU A 117 -4.19 12.11 6.26
CA GLU A 117 -5.31 13.03 5.98
C GLU A 117 -4.87 14.27 5.18
N ASP A 118 -3.56 14.48 4.97
CA ASP A 118 -3.06 15.61 4.21
C ASP A 118 -3.61 15.56 2.78
N ARG A 119 -4.26 16.65 2.36
CA ARG A 119 -4.89 16.77 1.03
C ARG A 119 -3.96 16.40 -0.13
N PRO A 120 -2.66 16.78 -0.16
CA PRO A 120 -1.73 16.32 -1.19
C PRO A 120 -1.53 14.79 -1.24
N ILE A 121 -1.49 14.13 -0.07
CA ILE A 121 -1.35 12.68 0.02
C ILE A 121 -2.61 12.00 -0.51
N LEU A 122 -3.79 12.48 -0.11
CA LEU A 122 -5.06 11.98 -0.63
C LEU A 122 -5.18 12.13 -2.15
N ILE A 123 -4.84 13.30 -2.69
CA ILE A 123 -4.85 13.53 -4.15
C ILE A 123 -3.87 12.59 -4.84
N TYR A 124 -2.67 12.42 -4.29
CA TYR A 124 -1.67 11.50 -4.81
C TYR A 124 -2.17 10.06 -4.83
N VAL A 125 -2.73 9.56 -3.72
CA VAL A 125 -3.26 8.19 -3.60
C VAL A 125 -4.40 7.96 -4.60
N TRP A 126 -5.33 8.91 -4.71
CA TRP A 126 -6.43 8.83 -5.68
C TRP A 126 -5.93 8.87 -7.12
N PHE A 127 -4.95 9.72 -7.43
CA PHE A 127 -4.35 9.80 -8.75
C PHE A 127 -3.61 8.50 -9.11
N GLU A 128 -2.78 7.98 -8.19
CA GLU A 128 -2.10 6.69 -8.34
C GLU A 128 -3.14 5.60 -8.62
N PHE A 129 -4.21 5.54 -7.81
CA PHE A 129 -5.26 4.55 -7.99
C PHE A 129 -5.97 4.68 -9.35
N LEU A 130 -6.53 5.84 -9.68
CA LEU A 130 -7.35 6.03 -10.88
C LEU A 130 -6.54 5.81 -12.16
N SER A 131 -5.33 6.35 -12.20
CA SER A 131 -4.42 6.14 -13.34
C SER A 131 -3.99 4.67 -13.45
N GLY A 132 -3.81 3.98 -12.33
CA GLY A 132 -3.50 2.55 -12.30
C GLY A 132 -4.65 1.69 -12.82
N LEU A 133 -5.86 1.95 -12.34
CA LEU A 133 -7.08 1.28 -12.79
C LEU A 133 -7.29 1.47 -14.30
N LEU A 134 -7.20 2.72 -14.78
CA LEU A 134 -7.35 3.04 -16.20
C LEU A 134 -6.33 2.28 -17.07
N LEU A 135 -5.05 2.32 -16.70
CA LEU A 135 -4.02 1.60 -17.47
C LEU A 135 -4.17 0.08 -17.39
N ASN A 136 -4.69 -0.47 -16.30
CA ASN A 136 -4.96 -1.90 -16.19
C ASN A 136 -6.17 -2.32 -17.03
N LEU A 137 -7.22 -1.50 -17.12
CA LEU A 137 -8.33 -1.73 -18.05
C LEU A 137 -7.85 -1.71 -19.50
N LEU A 138 -7.03 -0.73 -19.88
CA LEU A 138 -6.43 -0.68 -21.21
C LEU A 138 -5.50 -1.86 -21.47
N LEU A 139 -4.74 -2.32 -20.47
CA LEU A 139 -3.90 -3.51 -20.56
C LEU A 139 -4.74 -4.77 -20.80
N LEU A 140 -5.87 -4.91 -20.10
CA LEU A 140 -6.82 -6.00 -20.29
C LEU A 140 -7.38 -5.99 -21.71
N THR A 141 -7.85 -4.83 -22.19
CA THR A 141 -8.35 -4.66 -23.57
C THR A 141 -7.28 -5.00 -24.60
N ALA A 142 -6.04 -4.52 -24.41
CA ALA A 142 -4.91 -4.88 -25.27
C ALA A 142 -4.65 -6.39 -25.24
N GLY A 143 -4.70 -7.02 -24.06
CA GLY A 143 -4.56 -8.46 -23.90
C GLY A 143 -5.56 -9.26 -24.72
N ILE A 144 -6.85 -8.88 -24.65
CA ILE A 144 -7.91 -9.48 -25.47
C ILE A 144 -7.63 -9.29 -26.96
N GLY A 145 -7.26 -8.08 -27.38
CA GLY A 145 -6.91 -7.80 -28.77
C GLY A 145 -5.75 -8.64 -29.29
N LEU A 146 -4.72 -8.86 -28.47
CA LEU A 146 -3.56 -9.68 -28.79
C LEU A 146 -3.89 -11.17 -28.90
N VAL A 147 -4.72 -11.71 -27.98
CA VAL A 147 -5.19 -13.10 -28.07
C VAL A 147 -6.01 -13.33 -29.35
N LEU A 148 -6.84 -12.36 -29.72
CA LEU A 148 -7.65 -12.38 -30.94
C LEU A 148 -6.87 -11.98 -32.21
N ARG A 149 -5.55 -11.77 -32.11
CA ARG A 149 -4.66 -11.35 -33.21
C ARG A 149 -5.17 -10.10 -33.96
N ARG A 150 -5.81 -9.16 -33.28
CA ARG A 150 -6.33 -7.93 -33.88
C ARG A 150 -5.21 -6.88 -34.01
N PRO A 151 -5.13 -6.12 -35.13
CA PRO A 151 -4.07 -5.12 -35.34
C PRO A 151 -4.08 -4.00 -34.30
N TRP A 152 -5.27 -3.65 -33.80
CA TRP A 152 -5.42 -2.66 -32.73
C TRP A 152 -4.83 -3.15 -31.39
N GLY A 153 -4.78 -4.47 -31.15
CA GLY A 153 -4.25 -5.06 -29.92
C GLY A 153 -2.76 -4.78 -29.73
N ILE A 154 -1.96 -4.82 -30.81
CA ILE A 154 -0.54 -4.46 -30.78
C ILE A 154 -0.35 -2.97 -30.55
N LYS A 155 -1.08 -2.12 -31.30
CA LYS A 155 -0.97 -0.66 -31.16
C LYS A 155 -1.31 -0.23 -29.74
N LEU A 156 -2.41 -0.76 -29.20
CA LEU A 156 -2.83 -0.49 -27.83
C LEU A 156 -1.83 -1.06 -26.81
N GLY A 157 -1.37 -2.30 -26.99
CA GLY A 157 -0.39 -2.94 -26.09
C GLY A 157 0.93 -2.16 -25.99
N LEU A 158 1.47 -1.69 -27.11
CA LEU A 158 2.66 -0.83 -27.14
C LEU A 158 2.39 0.51 -26.44
N GLY A 159 1.27 1.16 -26.74
CA GLY A 159 0.89 2.42 -26.11
C GLY A 159 0.74 2.31 -24.59
N VAL A 160 0.03 1.28 -24.11
CA VAL A 160 -0.18 1.03 -22.68
C VAL A 160 1.14 0.72 -21.97
N ALA A 161 2.02 -0.08 -22.58
CA ALA A 161 3.31 -0.39 -21.98
C ALA A 161 4.19 0.86 -21.85
N ALA A 162 4.23 1.73 -22.86
CA ALA A 162 4.92 3.02 -22.78
C ALA A 162 4.30 3.95 -21.72
N LEU A 163 2.97 4.09 -21.70
CA LEU A 163 2.26 4.90 -20.71
C LEU A 163 2.46 4.39 -19.28
N LYS A 164 2.56 3.08 -19.08
CA LYS A 164 2.87 2.50 -17.75
C LYS A 164 4.25 2.91 -17.27
N ILE A 165 5.27 2.90 -18.12
CA ILE A 165 6.63 3.35 -17.77
C ILE A 165 6.61 4.84 -17.42
N ILE A 166 6.00 5.68 -18.27
CA ILE A 166 5.90 7.13 -18.04
C ILE A 166 5.17 7.40 -16.71
N ARG A 167 3.99 6.80 -16.50
CA ARG A 167 3.23 6.92 -15.26
C ARG A 167 4.08 6.52 -14.05
N LEU A 168 4.77 5.39 -14.12
CA LEU A 168 5.57 4.87 -13.02
C LEU A 168 6.68 5.86 -12.63
N VAL A 169 7.39 6.43 -13.60
CA VAL A 169 8.40 7.46 -13.34
C VAL A 169 7.77 8.72 -12.75
N LEU A 170 6.66 9.22 -13.31
CA LEU A 170 6.02 10.45 -12.84
C LEU A 170 5.42 10.30 -11.44
N VAL A 171 4.67 9.23 -11.20
CA VAL A 171 3.97 8.99 -9.93
C VAL A 171 4.99 8.72 -8.83
N TYR A 172 5.89 7.75 -8.99
CA TYR A 172 6.86 7.43 -7.94
C TYR A 172 7.98 8.46 -7.82
N GLY A 173 8.34 9.17 -8.89
CA GLY A 173 9.23 10.32 -8.83
C GLY A 173 8.62 11.45 -7.99
N TYR A 174 7.36 11.81 -8.26
CA TYR A 174 6.63 12.78 -7.44
C TYR A 174 6.47 12.30 -5.99
N ALA A 175 6.14 11.02 -5.78
CA ALA A 175 6.02 10.44 -4.44
C ALA A 175 7.33 10.62 -3.67
N THR A 176 8.46 10.25 -4.28
CA THR A 176 9.78 10.32 -3.67
C THR A 176 10.17 11.73 -3.25
N ILE A 177 9.84 12.72 -4.08
CA ILE A 177 10.23 14.12 -3.83
C ILE A 177 9.26 14.83 -2.87
N ALA A 178 7.96 14.63 -3.03
CA ALA A 178 6.93 15.46 -2.37
C ALA A 178 6.15 14.75 -1.26
N ILE A 179 5.91 13.44 -1.39
CA ILE A 179 5.02 12.67 -0.51
C ILE A 179 5.81 11.97 0.60
N ILE A 180 6.87 11.26 0.25
CA ILE A 180 7.66 10.45 1.18
C ILE A 180 8.23 11.28 2.33
N PRO A 181 8.80 12.49 2.13
CA PRO A 181 9.30 13.28 3.25
C PRO A 181 8.20 13.62 4.28
N LYS A 182 7.00 13.96 3.81
CA LYS A 182 5.85 14.25 4.68
C LYS A 182 5.41 13.02 5.46
N LEU A 183 5.30 11.90 4.76
CA LEU A 183 4.91 10.62 5.35
C LEU A 183 5.93 10.15 6.39
N ALA A 184 7.23 10.29 6.12
CA ALA A 184 8.30 9.92 7.04
C ALA A 184 8.25 10.74 8.34
N VAL A 185 8.03 12.06 8.23
CA VAL A 185 7.87 12.95 9.39
C VAL A 185 6.60 12.60 10.18
N GLY A 186 5.46 12.41 9.51
CA GLY A 186 4.20 12.03 10.15
C GLY A 186 4.32 10.69 10.89
N MET A 187 4.84 9.66 10.23
CA MET A 187 5.08 8.35 10.84
C MET A 187 6.06 8.42 12.02
N THR A 188 7.09 9.25 11.94
CA THR A 188 8.01 9.45 13.06
C THR A 188 7.30 10.08 14.25
N LYS A 189 6.51 11.14 14.03
CA LYS A 189 5.73 11.78 15.11
C LYS A 189 4.79 10.79 15.78
N PHE A 190 4.08 10.00 14.98
CA PHE A 190 3.21 8.94 15.47
C PHE A 190 3.97 7.92 16.32
N GLN A 191 5.11 7.40 15.85
CA GLN A 191 5.92 6.45 16.62
C GLN A 191 6.50 7.06 17.89
N MET A 192 6.92 8.33 17.86
CA MET A 192 7.41 9.04 19.03
C MET A 192 6.33 9.22 20.09
N GLN A 193 5.09 9.52 19.69
CA GLN A 193 3.95 9.60 20.60
C GLN A 193 3.64 8.23 21.22
N ALA A 194 3.63 7.18 20.41
CA ALA A 194 3.41 5.81 20.88
C ALA A 194 4.51 5.36 21.86
N MET A 195 5.78 5.67 21.59
CA MET A 195 6.88 5.37 22.49
C MET A 195 6.79 6.18 23.78
N ALA A 196 6.45 7.46 23.71
CA ALA A 196 6.29 8.30 24.90
C ALA A 196 5.16 7.80 25.82
N GLN A 197 4.12 7.18 25.26
CA GLN A 197 3.03 6.57 26.03
C GLN A 197 3.40 5.22 26.63
N GLN A 198 4.34 4.49 26.02
CA GLN A 198 4.81 3.19 26.53
C GLN A 198 5.97 3.30 27.51
N GLN A 199 6.72 4.41 27.49
CA GLN A 199 7.84 4.60 28.40
C GLN A 199 7.38 4.83 29.83
N ALA A 200 8.07 4.19 30.77
CA ALA A 200 7.87 4.45 32.19
C ALA A 200 8.13 5.93 32.49
N ALA A 201 7.36 6.49 33.41
CA ALA A 201 7.47 7.90 33.80
C ALA A 201 8.93 8.23 34.16
N GLY A 202 9.52 9.20 33.43
CA GLY A 202 10.89 9.67 33.67
C GLY A 202 11.96 9.13 32.72
N GLN A 203 11.66 8.09 31.91
CA GLN A 203 12.59 7.65 30.87
C GLN A 203 12.52 8.60 29.68
N LYS A 204 13.61 9.33 29.42
CA LYS A 204 13.72 10.23 28.25
C LYS A 204 14.31 9.46 27.07
N LEU A 205 13.77 9.70 25.88
CA LEU A 205 14.39 9.22 24.65
C LEU A 205 15.76 9.89 24.44
N PRO A 206 16.74 9.16 23.87
CA PRO A 206 18.04 9.74 23.55
C PRO A 206 17.92 11.00 22.69
N PRO A 207 18.76 12.03 22.90
CA PRO A 207 18.77 13.21 22.03
C PRO A 207 19.06 12.80 20.58
N GLY A 208 18.32 13.38 19.62
CA GLY A 208 18.45 13.07 18.19
C GLY A 208 17.79 11.76 17.74
N PHE A 209 17.10 11.04 18.64
CA PHE A 209 16.39 9.81 18.28
C PHE A 209 15.31 10.04 17.22
N ALA A 210 14.51 11.09 17.34
CA ALA A 210 13.47 11.44 16.36
C ALA A 210 14.06 11.69 14.97
N ASP A 211 15.15 12.46 14.87
CA ASP A 211 15.81 12.75 13.58
C ASP A 211 16.37 11.48 12.94
N THR A 212 16.94 10.59 13.75
CA THR A 212 17.46 9.29 13.31
C THR A 212 16.32 8.42 12.77
N LEU A 213 15.20 8.38 13.48
CA LEU A 213 14.02 7.63 13.08
C LEU A 213 13.40 8.19 11.79
N THR A 214 13.29 9.51 11.65
CA THR A 214 12.83 10.15 10.41
C THR A 214 13.73 9.84 9.23
N LYS A 215 15.06 9.91 9.40
CA LYS A 215 16.01 9.54 8.34
C LYS A 215 15.87 8.07 7.95
N ALA A 216 15.72 7.17 8.93
CA ALA A 216 15.50 5.76 8.66
C ALA A 216 14.20 5.51 7.87
N MET A 217 13.09 6.16 8.26
CA MET A 217 11.81 6.07 7.55
C MET A 217 11.89 6.64 6.13
N LEU A 218 12.59 7.76 5.96
CA LEU A 218 12.83 8.36 4.65
C LEU A 218 13.58 7.39 3.73
N VAL A 219 14.69 6.82 4.20
CA VAL A 219 15.48 5.83 3.44
C VAL A 219 14.63 4.60 3.11
N TRP A 220 13.89 4.08 4.10
CA TRP A 220 13.00 2.94 3.90
C TRP A 220 11.97 3.20 2.81
N PHE A 221 11.16 4.25 2.93
CA PHE A 221 10.12 4.55 1.95
C PHE A 221 10.67 4.85 0.56
N THR A 222 11.78 5.61 0.47
CA THR A 222 12.44 5.87 -0.82
C THR A 222 12.95 4.58 -1.45
N SER A 223 13.53 3.67 -0.66
CA SER A 223 13.99 2.37 -1.17
C SER A 223 12.83 1.53 -1.70
N CYS A 224 11.69 1.51 -1.00
CA CYS A 224 10.48 0.84 -1.47
C CYS A 224 9.96 1.45 -2.78
N ALA A 225 9.91 2.78 -2.88
CA ALA A 225 9.47 3.46 -4.10
C ALA A 225 10.38 3.13 -5.30
N VAL A 226 11.70 3.14 -5.10
CA VAL A 226 12.68 2.77 -6.14
C VAL A 226 12.54 1.30 -6.53
N ALA A 227 12.42 0.39 -5.56
CA ALA A 227 12.22 -1.03 -5.83
C ALA A 227 10.93 -1.28 -6.63
N MET A 228 9.84 -0.62 -6.25
CA MET A 228 8.56 -0.68 -6.97
C MET A 228 8.67 -0.13 -8.40
N MET A 229 9.44 0.94 -8.60
CA MET A 229 9.72 1.44 -9.94
C MET A 229 10.47 0.41 -10.80
N ILE A 230 11.55 -0.15 -10.27
CA ILE A 230 12.37 -1.13 -11.00
C ILE A 230 11.52 -2.35 -11.35
N VAL A 231 10.92 -3.00 -10.35
CA VAL A 231 10.13 -4.23 -10.55
C VAL A 231 8.91 -3.97 -11.44
N GLY A 232 8.20 -2.85 -11.21
CA GLY A 232 7.02 -2.47 -12.00
C GLY A 232 7.33 -2.15 -13.46
N SER A 233 8.58 -1.80 -13.79
CA SER A 233 9.01 -1.49 -15.17
C SER A 233 9.39 -2.72 -15.99
N ILE A 234 9.74 -3.85 -15.35
CA ILE A 234 10.22 -5.06 -16.04
C ILE A 234 9.20 -5.55 -17.08
N TYR A 235 7.96 -5.75 -16.67
CA TYR A 235 6.93 -6.29 -17.56
C TYR A 235 6.58 -5.36 -18.74
N PRO A 236 6.33 -4.05 -18.53
CA PRO A 236 6.16 -3.11 -19.63
C PRO A 236 7.34 -3.07 -20.60
N ILE A 237 8.59 -3.11 -20.13
CA ILE A 237 9.78 -3.10 -20.98
C ILE A 237 9.84 -4.38 -21.83
N VAL A 238 9.65 -5.55 -21.23
CA VAL A 238 9.61 -6.83 -21.95
C VAL A 238 8.49 -6.85 -22.99
N SER A 239 7.31 -6.33 -22.64
CA SER A 239 6.17 -6.22 -23.54
C SER A 239 6.45 -5.29 -24.72
N LEU A 240 7.04 -4.11 -24.47
CA LEU A 240 7.48 -3.18 -25.52
C LEU A 240 8.46 -3.84 -26.48
N TRP A 241 9.47 -4.51 -25.94
CA TRP A 241 10.50 -5.15 -26.74
C TRP A 241 9.94 -6.28 -27.62
N LEU A 242 9.13 -7.17 -27.04
CA LEU A 242 8.56 -8.30 -27.78
C LEU A 242 7.51 -7.88 -28.81
N LEU A 243 6.60 -6.94 -28.48
CA LEU A 243 5.58 -6.45 -29.41
C LEU A 243 6.15 -5.55 -30.51
N SER A 244 7.34 -4.98 -30.30
CA SER A 244 8.02 -4.19 -31.34
C SER A 244 8.69 -5.05 -32.40
N ARG A 245 8.83 -6.37 -32.19
CA ARG A 245 9.43 -7.27 -33.18
C ARG A 245 8.56 -7.35 -34.45
N PRO A 246 9.16 -7.27 -35.66
CA PRO A 246 8.43 -7.35 -36.92
C PRO A 246 7.57 -8.60 -37.05
N SER A 247 8.04 -9.75 -36.57
CA SER A 247 7.30 -11.02 -36.62
C SER A 247 6.03 -11.04 -35.77
N ALA A 248 6.02 -10.33 -34.62
CA ALA A 248 4.83 -10.16 -33.81
C ALA A 248 3.82 -9.23 -34.50
N ARG A 249 4.31 -8.14 -35.12
CA ARG A 249 3.48 -7.20 -35.90
C ARG A 249 2.84 -7.86 -37.12
N ALA A 250 3.62 -8.64 -37.86
CA ALA A 250 3.14 -9.40 -39.02
C ALA A 250 2.00 -10.37 -38.62
N ALA A 251 2.12 -11.03 -37.46
CA ALA A 251 1.11 -11.98 -36.96
C ALA A 251 -0.25 -11.37 -36.59
N CYS A 252 -0.36 -10.05 -36.46
CA CYS A 252 -1.63 -9.36 -36.24
C CYS A 252 -2.03 -8.43 -37.39
N SER A 253 -1.29 -8.47 -38.52
CA SER A 253 -1.68 -7.78 -39.74
C SER A 253 -2.85 -8.51 -40.41
N ASP A 254 -3.78 -7.79 -41.02
CA ASP A 254 -4.94 -8.42 -41.68
C ASP A 254 -4.53 -9.31 -42.87
N SER A 255 -3.38 -9.01 -43.49
CA SER A 255 -2.77 -9.83 -44.54
C SER A 255 -2.40 -11.25 -44.08
N ALA A 256 -2.17 -11.47 -42.78
CA ALA A 256 -1.83 -12.80 -42.27
C ALA A 256 -3.06 -13.73 -42.17
N LYS A 257 -4.29 -13.19 -42.16
CA LYS A 257 -5.52 -14.01 -42.10
C LYS A 257 -5.86 -14.67 -43.43
N THR A 258 -5.41 -14.08 -44.53
CA THR A 258 -5.71 -14.56 -45.90
C THR A 258 -4.77 -15.67 -46.36
N GLN A 259 -3.73 -15.98 -45.57
CA GLN A 259 -2.68 -16.94 -45.90
C GLN A 259 -2.72 -18.23 -45.08
N GLU A 260 -3.69 -18.42 -44.17
CA GLU A 260 -3.91 -19.75 -43.60
C GLU A 260 -4.31 -20.66 -44.77
N PRO A 261 -3.48 -21.65 -45.16
CA PRO A 261 -3.82 -22.55 -46.24
C PRO A 261 -5.15 -23.21 -45.87
N ASP A 262 -6.04 -23.32 -46.87
CA ASP A 262 -7.32 -23.99 -46.72
C ASP A 262 -7.06 -25.49 -46.49
N VAL A 263 -6.68 -25.83 -45.25
CA VAL A 263 -6.51 -27.22 -44.83
C VAL A 263 -7.92 -27.71 -44.53
N SER A 264 -8.67 -27.98 -45.60
CA SER A 264 -9.90 -28.75 -45.52
C SER A 264 -9.51 -30.14 -45.02
N TRP A 265 -9.80 -30.41 -43.74
CA TRP A 265 -9.77 -31.75 -43.18
C TRP A 265 -11.04 -32.51 -43.57
#